data_AF-A0A7X0G554-F1
#
_entry.id   AF-A0A7X0G554-F1
#
_cell.length_a   1.000
_cell.length_b   1.000
_cell.length_c   1.000
_cell.angle_alpha   90.00
_cell.angle_beta   90.00
_cell.angle_gamma   90.00
#
_symmetry.space_group_name_H-M   'P 1'
#
loop_
_entity.id
_entity.type
_entity.pdbx_description
1 polymer ?
#
loop_
_entity_poly.entity_id
_entity_poly.type
_entity_poly.pdbx_seq_one_letter_code
_entity_poly.pdbx_strand_id
1 'polypeptide(L)'
;MGELMTGFDELPKVRRGPLTSLYAALRRKAPQVAAARPDGGGPLRVSYRGQEARVAWDDELGQFAWRSGGSGQIGSDVEKAAELIAWALGARTGPAASG
;
A
#
# COMPACT_ATOMS: atom_id res chain seq x y z
N MET A 1 -44.57 -19.16 -8.29
CA MET A 1 -43.96 -18.27 -7.29
C MET A 1 -42.48 -18.62 -7.21
N GLY A 2 -41.58 -17.69 -7.53
CA GLY A 2 -40.22 -17.69 -6.97
C GLY A 2 -39.07 -18.29 -7.78
N GLU A 3 -39.03 -18.15 -9.11
CA GLU A 3 -37.76 -18.27 -9.86
C GLU A 3 -37.39 -16.89 -10.38
N LEU A 4 -36.43 -16.23 -9.73
CA LEU A 4 -35.63 -15.08 -10.20
C LEU A 4 -34.79 -14.58 -9.02
N MET A 5 -33.51 -14.99 -8.97
CA MET A 5 -32.39 -14.11 -8.58
C MET A 5 -31.07 -14.81 -8.92
N THR A 6 -30.72 -14.67 -10.20
CA THR A 6 -29.37 -14.76 -10.73
C THR A 6 -28.41 -13.90 -9.91
N GLY A 7 -27.23 -14.48 -9.65
CA GLY A 7 -25.97 -13.77 -9.74
C GLY A 7 -25.64 -12.84 -8.59
N PHE A 8 -24.84 -13.34 -7.65
CA PHE A 8 -23.45 -12.91 -7.54
C PHE A 8 -22.67 -14.14 -7.12
N ASP A 9 -22.13 -14.85 -8.12
CA ASP A 9 -20.82 -15.47 -8.03
C ASP A 9 -20.01 -14.69 -6.97
N GLU A 10 -19.74 -15.33 -5.83
CA GLU A 10 -18.75 -14.86 -4.87
C GLU A 10 -17.40 -14.92 -5.59
N LEU A 11 -17.21 -14.02 -6.56
CA LEU A 11 -15.93 -13.41 -6.83
C LEU A 11 -15.33 -13.23 -5.44
N PRO A 12 -14.21 -13.90 -5.10
CA PRO A 12 -13.53 -13.57 -3.87
C PRO A 12 -13.34 -12.07 -4.00
N LYS A 13 -14.08 -11.31 -3.18
CA LYS A 13 -13.79 -9.92 -2.94
C LYS A 13 -12.37 -10.03 -2.47
N VAL A 14 -11.43 -9.88 -3.40
CA VAL A 14 -10.03 -9.65 -3.11
C VAL A 14 -10.18 -8.39 -2.30
N ARG A 15 -10.32 -8.56 -0.98
CA ARG A 15 -10.33 -7.50 -0.01
C ARG A 15 -9.04 -6.82 -0.39
N ARG A 16 -9.13 -5.70 -1.11
CA ARG A 16 -7.95 -4.99 -1.60
C ARG A 16 -7.26 -4.65 -0.30
N GLY A 17 -6.24 -5.45 0.01
CA GLY A 17 -5.69 -5.44 1.34
C GLY A 17 -5.17 -4.05 1.63
N PRO A 18 -4.98 -3.70 2.90
CA PRO A 18 -4.37 -2.42 3.27
C PRO A 18 -3.12 -2.11 2.44
N LEU A 19 -2.31 -3.11 2.08
CA LEU A 19 -1.15 -2.96 1.19
C LEU A 19 -1.49 -2.54 -0.25
N THR A 20 -2.63 -2.96 -0.80
CA THR A 20 -3.09 -2.50 -2.12
C THR A 20 -3.53 -1.03 -2.07
N SER A 21 -4.20 -0.61 -0.99
CA SER A 21 -4.54 0.79 -0.76
C SER A 21 -3.29 1.65 -0.61
N LEU A 22 -2.28 1.14 0.12
CA LEU A 22 -0.97 1.79 0.26
C LEU A 22 -0.23 1.93 -1.07
N TYR A 23 -0.24 0.88 -1.89
CA TYR A 23 0.31 0.93 -3.25
C TYR A 23 -0.34 2.04 -4.08
N ALA A 24 -1.66 2.14 -4.06
CA ALA A 24 -2.39 3.20 -4.78
C ALA A 24 -2.06 4.60 -4.25
N ALA A 25 -2.00 4.77 -2.92
CA ALA A 25 -1.65 6.05 -2.30
C ALA A 25 -0.22 6.48 -2.63
N LEU A 26 0.74 5.55 -2.63
CA LEU A 26 2.12 5.81 -3.05
C LEU A 26 2.19 6.25 -4.51
N ARG A 27 1.47 5.58 -5.42
CA ARG A 27 1.42 5.98 -6.84
C ARG A 27 0.82 7.37 -7.04
N ARG A 28 -0.06 7.82 -6.14
CA ARG A 28 -0.66 9.16 -6.16
C ARG A 28 0.24 10.24 -5.56
N LYS A 29 0.85 10.00 -4.39
CA LYS A 29 1.63 10.99 -3.63
C LYS A 29 3.12 11.04 -3.99
N ALA A 30 3.66 9.91 -4.43
CA ALA A 30 5.08 9.74 -4.74
C ALA A 30 5.24 8.82 -5.97
N PRO A 31 4.76 9.21 -7.16
CA PRO A 31 4.86 8.39 -8.38
C PRO A 31 6.30 8.05 -8.77
N GLN A 32 7.28 8.84 -8.30
CA GLN A 32 8.71 8.60 -8.46
C GLN A 32 9.25 7.43 -7.61
N VAL A 33 8.54 7.02 -6.57
CA VAL A 33 8.87 5.83 -5.78
C VAL A 33 8.39 4.61 -6.56
N ALA A 34 9.31 3.70 -6.88
CA ALA A 34 8.97 2.43 -7.48
C ALA A 34 8.36 1.53 -6.42
N ALA A 35 7.06 1.29 -6.50
CA ALA A 35 6.36 0.33 -5.65
C ALA A 35 6.06 -0.93 -6.48
N ALA A 36 6.37 -2.11 -5.94
CA ALA A 36 5.97 -3.38 -6.53
C ALA A 36 4.63 -3.82 -5.93
N ARG A 37 3.72 -4.35 -6.76
CA ARG A 37 2.44 -4.84 -6.28
C ARG A 37 2.67 -5.99 -5.27
N PRO A 38 1.97 -5.99 -4.12
CA PRO A 38 2.06 -7.09 -3.18
C PRO A 38 1.35 -8.30 -3.78
N ASP A 39 2.10 -9.30 -4.24
CA ASP A 39 1.55 -10.55 -4.77
C ASP A 39 1.17 -11.48 -3.61
N GLY A 40 -0.03 -12.03 -3.63
CA GLY A 40 -0.47 -13.08 -2.70
C GLY A 40 -0.43 -12.76 -1.19
N GLY A 41 -0.34 -11.48 -0.79
CA GLY A 41 -0.23 -11.09 0.63
C GLY A 41 1.20 -10.88 1.15
N GLY A 42 2.20 -10.88 0.26
CA GLY A 42 3.57 -10.52 0.61
C GLY A 42 3.76 -9.04 0.93
N PRO A 43 4.93 -8.66 1.51
CA PRO A 43 5.23 -7.26 1.81
C PRO A 43 5.31 -6.41 0.54
N LEU A 44 4.82 -5.19 0.63
CA LEU A 44 4.98 -4.16 -0.39
C LEU A 44 6.45 -3.73 -0.47
N ARG A 45 7.09 -3.97 -1.61
CA ARG A 45 8.46 -3.53 -1.87
C ARG A 45 8.43 -2.13 -2.48
N VAL A 46 9.22 -1.23 -1.91
CA VAL A 46 9.32 0.16 -2.35
C VAL A 46 10.79 0.52 -2.53
N SER A 47 11.11 1.24 -3.60
CA SER A 47 12.48 1.70 -3.84
C SER A 47 12.52 3.07 -4.50
N TYR A 48 13.56 3.83 -4.17
CA TYR A 48 13.83 5.14 -4.76
C TYR A 48 15.32 5.45 -4.66
N ARG A 49 15.92 5.94 -5.76
CA ARG A 49 17.33 6.37 -5.82
C ARG A 49 18.35 5.38 -5.21
N GLY A 50 18.14 4.08 -5.41
CA GLY A 50 19.03 3.02 -4.88
C GLY A 50 18.75 2.62 -3.42
N GLN A 51 17.82 3.29 -2.75
CA GLN A 51 17.32 2.90 -1.44
C GLN A 51 16.10 1.99 -1.62
N GLU A 52 16.04 0.88 -0.89
CA GLU A 52 14.95 -0.08 -0.93
C GLU A 52 14.42 -0.35 0.47
N ALA A 53 13.10 -0.43 0.59
CA ALA A 53 12.43 -0.83 1.81
C ALA A 53 11.25 -1.77 1.53
N ARG A 54 10.83 -2.50 2.57
CA ARG A 54 9.73 -3.46 2.52
C ARG A 54 8.76 -3.16 3.63
N VAL A 55 7.49 -3.05 3.28
CA VAL A 55 6.39 -2.71 4.19
C VAL A 55 5.41 -3.87 4.23
N ALA A 56 5.06 -4.35 5.41
CA ALA A 56 3.98 -5.31 5.59
C ALA A 56 2.81 -4.66 6.32
N TRP A 57 1.63 -5.25 6.17
CA TRP A 57 0.53 -5.01 7.07
C TRP A 57 0.65 -5.99 8.24
N ASP A 58 0.61 -5.45 9.44
CA ASP A 58 0.51 -6.20 10.68
C ASP A 58 -0.97 -6.34 11.03
N ASP A 59 -1.53 -7.54 10.88
CA ASP A 59 -2.96 -7.79 11.10
C ASP A 59 -3.32 -7.82 12.59
N GLU A 60 -2.37 -8.21 13.46
CA GLU A 60 -2.55 -8.21 14.91
C GLU A 60 -2.70 -6.78 15.46
N LEU A 61 -1.85 -5.86 14.99
CA LEU A 61 -1.87 -4.47 15.41
C LEU A 61 -2.73 -3.57 14.52
N GLY A 62 -3.22 -4.11 13.39
CA GLY A 62 -4.03 -3.38 12.42
C GLY A 62 -3.30 -2.17 11.82
N GLN A 63 -2.01 -2.29 11.50
CA GLN A 63 -1.20 -1.17 11.01
C GLN A 63 -0.06 -1.58 10.08
N PHE A 64 0.46 -0.63 9.29
CA PHE A 64 1.64 -0.82 8.47
C PHE A 64 2.91 -0.81 9.32
N ALA A 65 3.83 -1.73 9.00
CA ALA A 65 5.12 -1.86 9.68
C ALA A 65 6.25 -2.12 8.68
N TRP A 66 7.45 -1.62 9.01
CA TRP A 66 8.65 -1.91 8.24
C TRP A 66 9.07 -3.37 8.46
N ARG A 67 9.20 -4.13 7.37
CA ARG A 67 9.87 -5.44 7.37
C ARG A 67 11.37 -5.32 7.10
N SER A 68 11.77 -4.31 6.32
CA SER A 68 13.18 -4.05 6.00
C SER A 68 13.35 -2.64 5.43
N GLY A 69 14.55 -2.07 5.52
CA GLY A 69 14.89 -0.74 4.98
C GLY A 69 14.38 0.46 5.78
N GLY A 70 13.67 0.22 6.89
CA GLY A 70 13.25 1.21 7.88
C GLY A 70 13.14 0.55 9.26
N SER A 71 12.97 1.35 10.31
CA SER A 71 12.80 0.86 11.68
C SER A 71 11.41 1.23 12.21
N GLY A 72 10.71 0.24 12.78
CA GLY A 72 9.49 0.46 13.56
C GLY A 72 8.17 0.39 12.80
N GLN A 73 7.15 0.95 13.43
CA GLN A 73 5.76 0.98 12.97
C GLN A 73 5.51 2.26 12.17
N ILE A 74 4.76 2.15 11.08
CA ILE A 74 4.41 3.28 10.21
C ILE A 74 3.06 3.86 10.63
N GLY A 75 2.13 3.00 11.06
CA GLY A 75 0.77 3.36 11.47
C GLY A 75 -0.29 2.78 10.54
N SER A 76 -1.57 2.91 10.90
CA SER A 76 -2.70 2.32 10.18
C SER A 76 -3.24 3.19 9.04
N ASP A 77 -2.94 4.49 9.06
CA ASP A 77 -3.42 5.43 8.05
C ASP A 77 -2.62 5.31 6.74
N VAL A 78 -3.33 4.98 5.66
CA VAL A 78 -2.75 4.71 4.34
C VAL A 78 -2.04 5.94 3.75
N GLU A 79 -2.63 7.14 3.93
CA GLU A 79 -2.12 8.38 3.35
C GLU A 79 -0.85 8.83 4.06
N LYS A 80 -0.86 8.79 5.39
CA LYS A 80 0.32 9.07 6.23
C LYS A 80 1.39 8.02 6.02
N ALA A 81 1.02 6.74 5.89
CA ALA A 81 1.98 5.68 5.64
C ALA A 81 2.71 5.88 4.30
N ALA A 82 1.99 6.21 3.22
CA ALA A 82 2.61 6.51 1.94
C ALA A 82 3.59 7.69 2.02
N GLU A 83 3.25 8.73 2.80
CA GLU A 83 4.11 9.88 3.02
C GLU A 83 5.37 9.55 3.81
N LEU A 84 5.22 8.84 4.93
CA LEU A 84 6.34 8.38 5.75
C LEU A 84 7.28 7.46 4.96
N ILE A 85 6.73 6.59 4.11
CA ILE A 85 7.52 5.71 3.24
C ILE A 85 8.34 6.52 2.24
N ALA A 86 7.71 7.49 1.58
CA ALA A 86 8.40 8.36 0.64
C ALA A 86 9.51 9.16 1.34
N TRP A 87 9.24 9.72 2.53
CA TRP A 87 10.23 10.45 3.32
C TRP A 87 11.38 9.56 3.78
N ALA A 88 11.10 8.33 4.24
CA ALA A 88 12.12 7.37 4.65
C ALA A 88 13.06 7.00 3.49
N LEU A 89 12.53 6.96 2.26
CA LEU A 89 13.29 6.74 1.03
C LEU A 89 13.97 8.03 0.49
N GLY A 90 13.76 9.19 1.12
CA GLY A 90 14.26 10.48 0.62
C GLY A 90 13.52 11.03 -0.60
N ALA A 91 12.34 10.50 -0.91
CA ALA A 91 11.44 11.03 -1.92
C ALA A 91 10.60 12.16 -1.33
N ARG A 92 10.60 13.32 -2.00
CA ARG A 92 9.73 14.43 -1.62
C ARG A 92 8.29 14.08 -2.04
N THR A 93 7.38 13.97 -1.08
CA THR A 93 5.95 13.95 -1.39
C THR A 93 5.51 15.34 -1.81
N GLY A 94 4.75 15.43 -2.89
CA GLY A 94 4.06 16.64 -3.30
C GLY A 94 2.61 16.31 -3.61
N PRO A 95 1.70 17.29 -3.62
CA PRO A 95 0.48 17.11 -4.38
C PRO A 95 0.92 16.76 -5.81
N ALA A 96 0.43 15.65 -6.37
CA ALA A 96 0.51 15.46 -7.81
C ALA A 96 -0.07 16.76 -8.40
N ALA A 97 0.78 17.53 -9.08
CA ALA A 97 0.38 18.84 -9.58
C ALA A 97 -0.89 18.63 -10.42
N SER A 98 -2.01 19.18 -9.95
CA SER A 98 -3.17 19.42 -10.80
C SER A 98 -2.71 20.43 -11.83
N GLY A 99 -2.33 19.94 -13.00
CA GLY A 99 -2.12 20.69 -14.23
C GLY A 99 -3.13 20.24 -15.25
#